data_AF-A0A1D2WC13-F1
#
_entry.id   AF-A0A1D2WC13-F1
#
_cell.length_a   1.000
_cell.length_b   1.000
_cell.length_c   1.000
_cell.angle_alpha   90.00
_cell.angle_beta   90.00
_cell.angle_gamma   90.00
#
_symmetry.space_group_name_H-M   'P 1'
#
loop_
_entity.id
_entity.type
_entity.pdbx_description
1 polymer ?
#
loop_
_entity_poly.entity_id
_entity_poly.type
_entity_poly.pdbx_seq_one_letter_code
_entity_poly.pdbx_strand_id
1 'polypeptide(L)'
;MLFKEEHIKAILREEKTQTRRAWKKPMAKVGGIYKIKRQMLSKDDFGKIRCTGLRKERLGDISEEDAMKEGGYTVKEYINVFDRINKKHGGWNPELVVDVIDFELIKSNLKPGDIVKMIDCTESELPKYKDKQFKVRSEPWFVGHGKEVVLIEGITGGFLVDCLEKII
;
A
#
# COMPACT_ATOMS: atom_id res chain seq x y z
N MET A 1 4.99 6.69 -0.59
CA MET A 1 4.04 7.58 -1.28
C MET A 1 2.93 7.97 -0.32
N LEU A 2 2.45 9.21 -0.40
CA LEU A 2 1.40 9.72 0.49
C LEU A 2 0.00 9.44 -0.05
N PHE A 3 -0.90 9.04 0.85
CA PHE A 3 -2.31 8.78 0.57
C PHE A 3 -3.18 9.25 1.74
N LYS A 4 -4.41 9.68 1.43
CA LYS A 4 -5.45 9.89 2.45
C LYS A 4 -5.98 8.55 2.95
N GLU A 5 -6.59 8.53 4.13
CA GLU A 5 -7.06 7.30 4.77
C GLU A 5 -8.04 6.50 3.90
N GLU A 6 -8.99 7.17 3.24
CA GLU A 6 -9.93 6.54 2.31
C GLU A 6 -9.21 5.80 1.17
N HIS A 7 -8.17 6.41 0.59
CA HIS A 7 -7.37 5.80 -0.47
C HIS A 7 -6.48 4.66 0.06
N ILE A 8 -5.97 4.76 1.29
CA ILE A 8 -5.20 3.67 1.91
C ILE A 8 -6.08 2.43 2.01
N LYS A 9 -7.31 2.56 2.51
CA LYS A 9 -8.26 1.45 2.61
C LYS A 9 -8.56 0.84 1.23
N ALA A 10 -8.77 1.66 0.20
CA ALA A 10 -9.01 1.19 -1.17
C ALA A 10 -7.79 0.45 -1.76
N ILE A 11 -6.56 0.91 -1.49
CA ILE A 11 -5.33 0.23 -1.94
C ILE A 11 -5.19 -1.13 -1.27
N LEU A 12 -5.45 -1.21 0.03
CA LEU A 12 -5.38 -2.46 0.79
C LEU A 12 -6.42 -3.50 0.36
N ARG A 13 -7.52 -3.05 -0.25
CA ARG A 13 -8.55 -3.89 -0.88
C ARG A 13 -8.30 -4.14 -2.36
N GLU A 14 -7.20 -3.60 -2.92
CA GLU A 14 -6.86 -3.65 -4.35
C GLU A 14 -7.89 -2.99 -5.28
N GLU A 15 -8.80 -2.19 -4.72
CA GLU A 15 -9.77 -1.40 -5.48
C GLU A 15 -9.09 -0.20 -6.16
N LYS A 16 -8.05 0.33 -5.52
CA LYS A 16 -7.23 1.43 -6.04
C LYS A 16 -5.85 0.93 -6.47
N THR A 17 -5.62 0.93 -7.77
CA THR A 17 -4.39 0.44 -8.43
C THR A 17 -3.70 1.51 -9.26
N GLN A 18 -4.25 2.72 -9.31
CA GLN A 18 -3.66 3.85 -10.01
C GLN A 18 -3.69 5.12 -9.15
N THR A 19 -2.73 6.02 -9.36
CA THR A 19 -2.81 7.37 -8.83
C THR A 19 -2.14 8.43 -9.69
N ARG A 20 -2.79 9.60 -9.83
CA ARG A 20 -2.22 10.79 -10.47
C ARG A 20 -1.50 11.70 -9.48
N ARG A 21 -0.40 12.30 -9.93
CA ARG A 21 0.46 13.19 -9.13
C ARG A 21 0.89 14.41 -9.94
N ALA A 22 0.62 15.59 -9.40
CA ALA A 22 1.07 16.88 -9.95
C ALA A 22 2.47 17.25 -9.44
N TRP A 23 3.45 16.35 -9.61
CA TRP A 23 4.82 16.61 -9.17
C TRP A 23 5.60 17.44 -10.21
N LYS A 24 6.47 18.35 -9.73
CA LYS A 24 7.40 19.08 -10.63
C LYS A 24 8.40 18.16 -11.32
N LYS A 25 8.74 17.03 -10.69
CA LYS A 25 9.63 15.99 -11.21
C LYS A 25 9.08 14.61 -10.82
N PRO A 26 9.18 13.60 -11.69
CA PRO A 26 8.71 12.26 -11.36
C PRO A 26 9.50 11.70 -10.17
N MET A 27 8.81 11.41 -9.07
CA MET A 27 9.39 10.79 -7.88
C MET A 27 9.19 9.27 -7.85
N ALA A 28 8.37 8.75 -8.77
CA ALA A 28 8.16 7.32 -8.96
C ALA A 28 8.96 6.82 -10.17
N LYS A 29 9.30 5.54 -10.18
CA LYS A 29 9.94 4.81 -11.27
C LYS A 29 9.27 3.45 -11.40
N VAL A 30 9.12 2.97 -12.64
CA VAL A 30 8.62 1.61 -12.92
C VAL A 30 9.54 0.60 -12.23
N GLY A 31 8.95 -0.42 -11.60
CA GLY A 31 9.63 -1.40 -10.74
C GLY A 31 9.98 -0.91 -9.34
N GLY A 32 9.85 0.39 -9.06
CA GLY A 32 10.13 0.96 -7.75
C GLY A 32 9.14 0.49 -6.68
N ILE A 33 9.64 0.21 -5.48
CA ILE A 33 8.84 -0.16 -4.31
C ILE A 33 8.66 1.06 -3.41
N TYR A 34 7.42 1.38 -3.06
CA TYR A 34 7.07 2.55 -2.27
C TYR A 34 6.22 2.16 -1.06
N LYS A 35 6.60 2.65 0.13
CA LYS A 35 5.78 2.53 1.34
C LYS A 35 4.48 3.32 1.21
N ILE A 36 3.34 2.78 1.63
CA ILE A 36 2.07 3.49 1.73
C ILE A 36 2.10 4.31 3.01
N LYS A 37 2.08 5.64 2.92
CA LYS A 37 2.16 6.53 4.08
C LYS A 37 0.98 7.48 4.15
N ARG A 38 0.52 7.77 5.37
CA ARG A 38 -0.48 8.82 5.62
C ARG A 38 0.15 10.21 5.82
N GLN A 39 1.37 10.26 6.36
CA GLN A 39 2.10 11.49 6.69
C GLN A 39 3.57 11.39 6.25
N MET A 40 4.16 12.50 5.82
CA MET A 40 5.51 12.52 5.19
C MET A 40 6.61 12.05 6.14
N LEU A 41 6.62 12.57 7.37
CA LEU A 41 7.67 12.32 8.37
C LEU A 41 7.29 11.22 9.37
N SER A 42 6.15 10.56 9.21
CA SER A 42 5.81 9.43 10.08
C SER A 42 6.69 8.22 9.75
N LYS A 43 7.10 7.51 10.81
CA LYS A 43 7.72 6.19 10.73
C LYS A 43 6.68 5.12 10.31
N ASP A 44 5.40 5.40 10.50
CA ASP A 44 4.32 4.49 10.16
C ASP A 44 4.11 4.37 8.65
N ASP A 45 3.93 3.14 8.20
CA ASP A 45 3.48 2.80 6.86
C ASP A 45 2.43 1.70 6.92
N PHE A 46 1.59 1.64 5.89
CA PHE A 46 0.42 0.77 5.76
C PHE A 46 0.68 -0.32 4.71
N GLY A 47 1.93 -0.75 4.55
CA GLY A 47 2.34 -1.70 3.52
C GLY A 47 3.16 -1.06 2.40
N LYS A 48 3.40 -1.85 1.35
CA LYS A 48 4.26 -1.48 0.22
C LYS A 48 3.51 -1.68 -1.10
N ILE A 49 3.70 -0.78 -2.05
CA ILE A 49 3.22 -0.91 -3.43
C ILE A 49 4.40 -0.99 -4.39
N ARG A 50 4.25 -1.73 -5.48
CA ARG A 50 5.19 -1.75 -6.59
C ARG A 50 4.62 -0.94 -7.74
N CYS A 51 5.39 0.01 -8.25
CA CYS A 51 5.03 0.76 -9.46
C CYS A 51 5.15 -0.16 -10.69
N THR A 52 4.05 -0.39 -11.39
CA THR A 52 3.98 -1.26 -12.58
C THR A 52 3.95 -0.43 -13.87
N GLY A 53 3.52 0.84 -13.79
CA GLY A 53 3.47 1.75 -14.94
C GLY A 53 3.68 3.20 -14.53
N LEU A 54 4.31 3.97 -15.41
CA LEU A 54 4.49 5.41 -15.24
C LEU A 54 4.34 6.09 -16.60
N ARG A 55 3.36 6.97 -16.71
CA ARG A 55 3.12 7.78 -17.91
C ARG A 55 2.80 9.22 -17.56
N LYS A 56 2.96 10.13 -18.52
CA LYS A 56 2.48 11.51 -18.42
C LYS A 56 1.19 11.63 -19.22
N GLU A 57 0.22 12.30 -18.64
CA GLU A 57 -1.12 12.48 -19.22
C GLU A 57 -1.65 13.84 -18.83
N ARG A 58 -2.48 14.47 -19.68
CA ARG A 58 -3.22 15.65 -19.24
C ARG A 58 -4.29 15.19 -18.27
N LEU A 59 -4.47 15.92 -17.18
CA LEU A 59 -5.42 15.54 -16.14
C LEU A 59 -6.86 15.42 -16.69
N GLY A 60 -7.20 16.24 -17.69
CA GLY A 60 -8.48 16.20 -18.39
C GLY A 60 -8.71 14.98 -19.29
N ASP A 61 -7.65 14.25 -19.67
CA ASP A 61 -7.73 13.09 -20.57
C ASP A 61 -8.05 11.79 -19.81
N ILE A 62 -8.44 11.88 -18.54
CA ILE A 62 -8.80 10.72 -17.71
C ILE A 62 -9.95 9.91 -18.32
N SER A 63 -9.72 8.62 -18.51
CA SER A 63 -10.74 7.67 -18.96
C SER A 63 -11.62 7.16 -17.80
N GLU A 64 -12.77 6.56 -18.12
CA GLU A 64 -13.60 5.86 -17.12
C GLU A 64 -12.85 4.69 -16.46
N GLU A 65 -12.05 3.96 -17.24
CA GLU A 65 -11.21 2.87 -16.73
C GLU A 65 -10.18 3.37 -15.72
N ASP A 66 -9.55 4.51 -16.00
CA ASP A 66 -8.61 5.12 -15.07
C ASP A 66 -9.28 5.64 -13.79
N ALA A 67 -10.48 6.22 -13.91
CA ALA A 67 -11.26 6.64 -12.75
C ALA A 67 -11.65 5.44 -11.87
N MET A 68 -11.99 4.31 -12.49
CA MET A 68 -12.20 3.02 -11.82
C MET A 68 -10.92 2.56 -11.11
N LYS A 69 -9.75 2.60 -11.77
CA LYS A 69 -8.45 2.24 -11.17
C LYS A 69 -8.00 3.19 -10.06
N GLU A 70 -8.48 4.44 -10.05
CA GLU A 70 -8.21 5.41 -8.99
C GLU A 70 -9.01 5.14 -7.69
N GLY A 71 -9.85 4.12 -7.65
CA GLY A 71 -10.58 3.70 -6.45
C GLY A 71 -12.09 3.58 -6.64
N GLY A 72 -12.52 3.12 -7.81
CA GLY A 72 -13.92 2.85 -8.13
C GLY A 72 -14.75 4.08 -8.49
N TYR A 73 -14.12 5.16 -8.96
CA TYR A 73 -14.83 6.40 -9.25
C TYR A 73 -15.37 6.44 -10.68
N THR A 74 -16.45 7.20 -10.87
CA THR A 74 -16.74 7.81 -12.18
C THR A 74 -15.78 8.98 -12.45
N VAL A 75 -15.61 9.39 -13.71
CA VAL A 75 -14.79 10.56 -14.07
C VAL A 75 -15.22 11.81 -13.29
N LYS A 76 -16.53 12.04 -13.16
CA LYS A 76 -17.08 13.20 -12.43
C LYS A 76 -16.75 13.17 -10.93
N GLU A 77 -16.87 12.00 -10.29
CA GLU A 77 -16.51 11.84 -8.89
C GLU A 77 -15.01 12.03 -8.68
N TYR A 78 -14.20 11.47 -9.58
CA TYR A 78 -12.76 11.65 -9.56
C TYR A 78 -12.36 13.12 -9.61
N ILE A 79 -12.94 13.90 -10.53
CA ILE A 79 -12.70 15.35 -10.65
C ILE A 79 -12.95 16.05 -9.31
N ASN A 80 -14.09 15.78 -8.67
CA ASN A 80 -14.44 16.37 -7.39
C ASN A 80 -13.47 15.98 -6.26
N VAL A 81 -13.07 14.70 -6.20
CA VAL A 81 -12.12 14.20 -5.22
C VAL A 81 -10.74 14.82 -5.44
N PHE A 82 -10.27 14.88 -6.69
CA PHE A 82 -8.99 15.47 -7.05
C PHE A 82 -8.95 16.95 -6.70
N ASP A 83 -9.99 17.71 -7.06
CA ASP A 83 -10.10 19.14 -6.73
C ASP A 83 -10.07 19.35 -5.22
N ARG A 84 -10.89 18.61 -4.46
CA ARG A 84 -10.93 18.68 -2.99
C ARG A 84 -9.57 18.41 -2.34
N ILE A 85 -8.81 17.45 -2.86
CA ILE A 85 -7.50 17.08 -2.32
C ILE A 85 -6.44 18.12 -2.70
N ASN A 86 -6.44 18.58 -3.95
CA ASN A 86 -5.40 19.45 -4.50
C ASN A 86 -5.78 20.93 -4.53
N LYS A 87 -6.90 21.33 -3.90
CA LYS A 87 -7.40 22.71 -3.89
C LYS A 87 -6.34 23.75 -3.49
N LYS A 88 -5.52 23.43 -2.49
CA LYS A 88 -4.42 24.31 -2.01
C LYS A 88 -3.24 24.40 -3.00
N HIS A 89 -3.23 23.57 -4.03
CA HIS A 89 -2.17 23.45 -5.04
C HIS A 89 -2.68 23.75 -6.45
N GLY A 90 -3.81 24.45 -6.58
CA GLY A 90 -4.40 24.84 -7.86
C GLY A 90 -5.64 24.05 -8.28
N GLY A 91 -6.03 23.02 -7.52
CA GLY A 91 -7.28 22.28 -7.75
C GLY A 91 -7.28 21.49 -9.06
N TRP A 92 -8.48 21.26 -9.59
CA TRP A 92 -8.66 20.66 -10.91
C TRP A 92 -8.29 21.63 -12.03
N ASN A 93 -7.38 21.21 -12.91
CA ASN A 93 -7.06 21.90 -14.16
C ASN A 93 -6.88 20.84 -15.26
N PRO A 94 -7.75 20.78 -16.28
CA PRO A 94 -7.70 19.73 -17.30
C PRO A 94 -6.41 19.77 -18.13
N GLU A 95 -5.79 20.94 -18.28
CA GLU A 95 -4.56 21.13 -19.06
C GLU A 95 -3.29 20.73 -18.27
N LEU A 96 -3.43 20.43 -16.98
CA LEU A 96 -2.31 20.06 -16.12
C LEU A 96 -1.76 18.70 -16.52
N VAL A 97 -0.49 18.64 -16.92
CA VAL A 97 0.20 17.37 -17.14
C VAL A 97 0.59 16.76 -15.79
N VAL A 98 0.09 15.55 -15.53
CA VAL A 98 0.34 14.79 -14.30
C VAL A 98 1.13 13.52 -14.58
N ASP A 99 1.82 13.02 -13.57
CA ASP A 99 2.35 11.66 -13.58
C ASP A 99 1.23 10.70 -13.18
N VAL A 100 0.84 9.81 -14.10
CA VAL A 100 -0.06 8.68 -13.81
C VAL A 100 0.80 7.48 -13.43
N ILE A 101 0.54 6.95 -12.25
CA ILE A 101 1.30 5.87 -11.65
C ILE A 101 0.37 4.68 -11.47
N ASP A 102 0.61 3.62 -12.23
CA ASP A 102 -0.03 2.32 -12.04
C ASP A 102 0.80 1.52 -11.03
N PHE A 103 0.14 0.82 -10.12
CA PHE A 103 0.80 0.05 -9.08
C PHE A 103 -0.02 -1.15 -8.60
N GLU A 104 0.68 -2.09 -7.99
CA GLU A 104 0.09 -3.24 -7.30
C GLU A 104 0.47 -3.23 -5.82
N LEU A 105 -0.42 -3.74 -4.97
CA LEU A 105 -0.13 -3.98 -3.56
C LEU A 105 0.81 -5.18 -3.43
N ILE A 106 1.91 -5.03 -2.70
CA ILE A 106 2.80 -6.14 -2.37
C ILE A 106 2.22 -6.84 -1.14
N LYS A 107 1.84 -8.11 -1.31
CA LYS A 107 1.36 -8.99 -0.24
C LYS A 107 2.42 -10.00 0.17
N SER A 108 2.23 -10.58 1.34
CA SER A 108 2.94 -11.76 1.78
C SER A 108 2.57 -12.98 0.95
N ASN A 109 3.54 -13.87 0.75
CA ASN A 109 3.30 -15.22 0.23
C ASN A 109 3.23 -16.27 1.36
N LEU A 110 3.16 -15.84 2.63
CA LEU A 110 2.96 -16.76 3.75
C LEU A 110 1.58 -17.40 3.65
N LYS A 111 1.52 -18.71 3.88
CA LYS A 111 0.28 -19.50 3.89
C LYS A 111 0.20 -20.39 5.13
N PRO A 112 -1.00 -20.84 5.54
CA PRO A 112 -1.14 -21.88 6.54
C PRO A 112 -0.21 -23.07 6.26
N GLY A 113 0.55 -23.48 7.26
CA GLY A 113 1.52 -24.57 7.18
C GLY A 113 2.96 -24.13 6.96
N ASP A 114 3.21 -22.90 6.48
CA ASP A 114 4.57 -22.38 6.34
C ASP A 114 5.25 -22.29 7.72
N ILE A 115 6.54 -22.64 7.77
CA ILE A 115 7.36 -22.51 8.97
C ILE A 115 8.05 -21.14 8.95
N VAL A 116 7.95 -20.41 10.05
CA VAL A 116 8.51 -19.07 10.20
C VAL A 116 9.30 -18.94 11.51
N LYS A 117 10.27 -18.03 11.54
CA LYS A 117 10.86 -17.49 12.78
C LYS A 117 10.56 -16.01 12.89
N MET A 118 10.54 -15.52 14.12
CA MET A 118 10.42 -14.09 14.39
C MET A 118 11.74 -13.40 14.09
N ILE A 119 11.65 -12.29 13.36
CA ILE A 119 12.76 -11.38 13.07
C ILE A 119 12.32 -9.94 13.34
N ASP A 120 13.26 -9.05 13.64
CA ASP A 120 13.03 -7.60 13.68
C ASP A 120 11.82 -7.17 14.55
N CYS A 121 11.53 -7.90 15.63
CA CYS A 121 10.57 -7.54 16.67
C CYS A 121 11.16 -7.72 18.06
N THR A 122 10.70 -6.92 19.04
CA THR A 122 11.14 -7.02 20.44
C THR A 122 10.97 -8.43 20.99
N GLU A 123 9.92 -9.14 20.58
CA GLU A 123 9.67 -10.52 20.96
C GLU A 123 10.77 -11.47 20.47
N SER A 124 11.38 -11.24 19.30
CA SER A 124 12.43 -12.10 18.76
C SER A 124 13.70 -12.11 19.63
N GLU A 125 13.95 -11.05 20.38
CA GLU A 125 15.09 -10.95 21.30
C GLU A 125 14.85 -11.69 22.62
N LEU A 126 13.60 -12.03 22.93
CA LEU A 126 13.28 -12.73 24.17
C LEU A 126 13.81 -14.17 24.12
N PRO A 127 14.52 -14.66 25.15
CA PRO A 127 15.09 -16.01 25.17
C PRO A 127 14.08 -17.13 24.88
N LYS A 128 12.81 -16.93 25.20
CA LYS A 128 11.73 -17.90 24.95
C LYS A 128 11.31 -18.04 23.48
N TYR A 129 11.64 -17.07 22.63
CA TYR A 129 11.25 -17.02 21.22
C TYR A 129 12.45 -16.98 20.27
N LYS A 130 13.63 -16.65 20.78
CA LYS A 130 14.89 -16.70 20.04
C LYS A 130 15.09 -18.07 19.40
N ASP A 131 15.34 -18.09 18.09
CA ASP A 131 15.53 -19.28 17.26
C ASP A 131 14.35 -20.27 17.23
N LYS A 132 13.22 -19.92 17.84
CA LYS A 132 12.02 -20.77 17.83
C LYS A 132 11.32 -20.65 16.49
N GLN A 133 10.93 -21.81 15.97
CA GLN A 133 10.15 -21.92 14.76
C GLN A 133 8.67 -22.04 15.12
N PHE A 134 7.83 -21.37 14.33
CA PHE A 134 6.40 -21.38 14.48
C PHE A 134 5.76 -21.75 13.15
N LYS A 135 4.64 -22.47 13.24
CA LYS A 135 3.84 -22.78 12.06
C LYS A 135 2.76 -21.72 11.89
N VAL A 136 2.63 -21.19 10.67
CA VAL A 136 1.53 -20.29 10.31
C VAL A 136 0.22 -21.07 10.29
N ARG A 137 -0.85 -20.53 10.88
CA ARG A 137 -2.17 -21.20 10.98
C ARG A 137 -3.32 -20.44 10.34
N SER A 138 -3.06 -19.32 9.67
CA SER A 138 -4.07 -18.55 8.95
C SER A 138 -3.50 -17.97 7.66
N GLU A 139 -4.39 -17.63 6.73
CA GLU A 139 -4.04 -16.72 5.64
C GLU A 139 -3.62 -15.35 6.19
N PRO A 140 -2.78 -14.59 5.47
CA PRO A 140 -2.49 -13.20 5.81
C PRO A 140 -3.73 -12.31 5.68
N TRP A 141 -3.87 -11.35 6.59
CA TRP A 141 -4.90 -10.31 6.47
C TRP A 141 -4.37 -8.96 6.93
N PHE A 142 -4.99 -7.88 6.44
CA PHE A 142 -4.69 -6.53 6.88
C PHE A 142 -5.51 -6.17 8.12
N VAL A 143 -4.85 -5.76 9.20
CA VAL A 143 -5.52 -5.12 10.34
C VAL A 143 -5.81 -3.65 10.04
N GLY A 144 -6.68 -3.00 10.83
CA GLY A 144 -7.16 -1.62 10.60
C GLY A 144 -6.06 -0.53 10.48
N HIS A 145 -4.82 -0.85 10.82
CA HIS A 145 -3.64 0.00 10.61
C HIS A 145 -2.86 -0.33 9.33
N GLY A 146 -3.42 -1.09 8.40
CA GLY A 146 -2.81 -1.45 7.11
C GLY A 146 -1.56 -2.30 7.23
N LYS A 147 -1.38 -2.97 8.35
CA LYS A 147 -0.32 -3.95 8.53
C LYS A 147 -0.85 -5.32 8.20
N GLU A 148 -0.10 -6.06 7.39
CA GLU A 148 -0.38 -7.45 7.10
C GLU A 148 0.08 -8.30 8.28
N VAL A 149 -0.82 -9.15 8.76
CA VAL A 149 -0.56 -10.03 9.90
C VAL A 149 -0.99 -11.46 9.58
N VAL A 150 -0.40 -12.41 10.30
CA VAL A 150 -0.78 -13.83 10.31
C VAL A 150 -0.97 -14.33 11.73
N LEU A 151 -1.70 -15.41 11.92
CA LEU A 151 -1.71 -16.19 13.16
C LEU A 151 -0.64 -17.27 13.07
N ILE A 152 0.06 -17.49 14.18
CA ILE A 152 1.02 -18.59 14.35
C ILE A 152 0.58 -19.51 15.49
N GLU A 153 1.02 -20.76 15.46
CA GLU A 153 0.71 -21.75 16.49
C GLU A 153 1.39 -21.45 17.82
N GLY A 154 0.68 -21.71 18.92
CA GLY A 154 1.21 -21.55 20.28
C GLY A 154 1.32 -20.10 20.77
N ILE A 155 0.93 -19.10 19.97
CA ILE A 155 0.89 -17.70 20.41
C ILE A 155 -0.45 -17.05 20.02
N THR A 156 -0.96 -16.21 20.92
CA THR A 156 -2.19 -15.44 20.73
C THR A 156 -1.90 -14.10 20.04
N GLY A 157 -2.87 -13.59 19.28
CA GLY A 157 -2.73 -12.35 18.53
C GLY A 157 -2.18 -12.53 17.11
N GLY A 158 -2.38 -11.49 16.28
CA GLY A 158 -1.83 -11.44 14.93
C GLY A 158 -0.39 -10.90 14.95
N PHE A 159 0.49 -11.56 14.20
CA PHE A 159 1.90 -11.21 14.08
C PHE A 159 2.16 -10.54 12.74
N LEU A 160 2.89 -9.42 12.76
CA LEU A 160 3.28 -8.70 11.56
C LEU A 160 4.08 -9.62 10.63
N VAL A 161 3.67 -9.70 9.37
CA VAL A 161 4.42 -10.44 8.35
C VAL A 161 5.85 -9.91 8.22
N ASP A 162 6.03 -8.58 8.28
CA ASP A 162 7.36 -7.95 8.21
C ASP A 162 8.28 -8.38 9.38
N CYS A 163 7.74 -8.98 10.45
CA CYS A 163 8.50 -9.50 11.60
C CYS A 163 8.67 -11.03 11.54
N LEU A 164 8.42 -11.65 10.38
CA LEU A 164 8.50 -13.09 10.20
C LEU A 164 9.37 -13.42 8.99
N GLU A 165 10.29 -14.37 9.17
CA GLU A 165 11.08 -14.95 8.08
C GLU A 165 10.66 -16.39 7.86
N LYS A 166 10.28 -16.73 6.62
CA LYS A 166 9.94 -18.09 6.23
C LYS A 166 11.20 -18.97 6.17
N ILE A 167 11.14 -20.12 6.84
CA ILE A 167 12.19 -21.15 6.85
C ILE A 167 11.71 -22.31 5.98
N ILE A 168 11.92 -22.18 4.66
CA ILE A 168 11.74 -23.20 3.60
C ILE A 168 10.33 -23.81 3.53
#